data_AF-A0A1H8TRV4-F1
#
_entry.id   AF-A0A1H8TRV4-F1
#
_cell.length_a   1.000
_cell.length_b   1.000
_cell.length_c   1.000
_cell.angle_alpha   90.00
_cell.angle_beta   90.00
_cell.angle_gamma   90.00
#
_symmetry.space_group_name_H-M   'P 1'
#
loop_
_entity.id
_entity.type
_entity.pdbx_description
1 polymer ?
#
loop_
_entity_poly.entity_id
_entity_poly.type
_entity_poly.pdbx_seq_one_letter_code
_entity_poly.pdbx_strand_id
1 'polypeptide(L)'
;MIFYFTATGNSLDAAYTIAEATNDRIASIGHATKEEAYGFEVEQGEPLGFVFPVYMFSTPRIVDEFLRNVRFITPNGNPFVPGYCYCVVTCAALVGTTPKQFERMLRKYQNIRLDASYSVRNVSSCIYLTSPGSRASQTRKQEEAHRNARTIARSVSSMKFGHFEARNPLGSAFSAVTGKEGKHFSTDKFLVDTNACLHCGTCVEMCPTNTIRLDNGYPVWIEGNCTQCLACLQRCPVHAIQFGTSTQHRPRYLHPILQRHQYMNEAIARTLDMQVPEPEAPVYSAFEQSETQEANPEETPSPHDEQKEQCEKENLATELGADGAGDTVGTDAKAVE
;
A
#
# COMPACT_ATOMS: atom_id res chain seq x y z
N MET A 1 -4.07 -19.07 2.46
CA MET A 1 -4.83 -17.83 2.15
C MET A 1 -3.96 -16.58 2.31
N ILE A 2 -4.13 -15.58 1.43
CA ILE A 2 -3.41 -14.30 1.45
C ILE A 2 -4.38 -13.12 1.60
N PHE A 3 -4.22 -12.33 2.65
CA PHE A 3 -4.94 -11.07 2.84
C PHE A 3 -4.15 -9.91 2.26
N TYR A 4 -4.81 -9.00 1.54
CA TYR A 4 -4.13 -7.84 0.98
C TYR A 4 -4.88 -6.52 1.19
N PHE A 5 -4.13 -5.42 1.28
CA PHE A 5 -4.66 -4.06 1.20
C PHE A 5 -3.92 -3.27 0.11
N THR A 6 -4.66 -2.50 -0.70
CA THR A 6 -4.05 -1.69 -1.76
C THR A 6 -4.82 -0.40 -2.04
N ALA A 7 -4.10 0.70 -2.29
CA ALA A 7 -4.67 1.96 -2.77
C ALA A 7 -4.47 2.14 -4.28
N THR A 8 -3.26 1.87 -4.75
CA THR A 8 -2.81 2.12 -6.13
C THR A 8 -2.52 0.84 -6.90
N GLY A 9 -2.65 -0.34 -6.30
CA GLY A 9 -2.47 -1.64 -6.97
C GLY A 9 -1.10 -2.29 -6.76
N ASN A 10 -0.09 -1.59 -6.24
CA ASN A 10 1.25 -2.18 -6.01
C ASN A 10 1.21 -3.44 -5.11
N SER A 11 0.49 -3.37 -3.99
CA SER A 11 0.36 -4.52 -3.08
C SER A 11 -0.54 -5.62 -3.64
N LEU A 12 -1.42 -5.29 -4.58
CA LEU A 12 -2.26 -6.26 -5.25
C LEU A 12 -1.44 -7.10 -6.22
N ASP A 13 -0.52 -6.47 -6.95
CA ASP A 13 0.41 -7.17 -7.84
C ASP A 13 1.28 -8.18 -7.10
N ALA A 14 1.88 -7.77 -5.97
CA ALA A 14 2.63 -8.68 -5.12
C ALA A 14 1.76 -9.81 -4.55
N ALA A 15 0.54 -9.51 -4.09
CA ALA A 15 -0.37 -10.51 -3.56
C ALA A 15 -0.78 -11.56 -4.60
N TYR A 16 -1.17 -11.12 -5.81
CA TYR A 16 -1.54 -12.01 -6.90
C TYR A 16 -0.36 -12.86 -7.35
N THR A 17 0.81 -12.26 -7.54
CA THR A 17 2.02 -12.98 -7.98
C THR A 17 2.39 -14.11 -7.00
N ILE A 18 2.26 -13.86 -5.70
CA ILE A 18 2.54 -14.88 -4.68
C ILE A 18 1.41 -15.91 -4.65
N ALA A 19 0.16 -15.48 -4.72
CA ALA A 19 -1.02 -16.36 -4.72
C ALA A 19 -0.99 -17.37 -5.86
N GLU A 20 -0.67 -16.93 -7.07
CA GLU A 20 -0.58 -17.80 -8.26
C GLU A 20 0.48 -18.89 -8.07
N ALA A 21 1.66 -18.52 -7.55
CA ALA A 21 2.77 -19.46 -7.34
C ALA A 21 2.56 -20.41 -6.14
N THR A 22 1.73 -20.02 -5.17
CA THR A 22 1.43 -20.82 -3.97
C THR A 22 0.09 -21.55 -4.06
N ASN A 23 -0.69 -21.28 -5.12
CA ASN A 23 -2.08 -21.71 -5.26
C ASN A 23 -2.96 -21.29 -4.07
N ASP A 24 -2.67 -20.13 -3.50
CA ASP A 24 -3.41 -19.57 -2.37
C ASP A 24 -4.61 -18.74 -2.84
N ARG A 25 -5.73 -18.83 -2.10
CA ARG A 25 -6.84 -17.87 -2.24
C ARG A 25 -6.43 -16.51 -1.71
N ILE A 26 -6.93 -15.43 -2.30
CA ILE A 26 -6.71 -14.07 -1.80
C ILE A 26 -7.99 -13.41 -1.28
N ALA A 27 -7.85 -12.52 -0.29
CA ALA A 27 -8.95 -11.73 0.27
C ALA A 27 -8.55 -10.27 0.50
N SER A 28 -9.43 -9.33 0.11
CA SER A 28 -9.20 -7.90 0.26
C SER A 28 -9.55 -7.43 1.68
N ILE A 29 -8.56 -6.93 2.41
CA ILE A 29 -8.73 -6.25 3.70
C ILE A 29 -9.62 -5.01 3.53
N GLY A 30 -9.49 -4.31 2.41
CA GLY A 30 -10.29 -3.12 2.12
C GLY A 30 -11.78 -3.43 1.95
N HIS A 31 -12.09 -4.52 1.25
CA HIS A 31 -13.47 -4.97 1.09
C HIS A 31 -14.05 -5.51 2.41
N ALA A 32 -13.28 -6.36 3.12
CA ALA A 32 -13.66 -6.87 4.43
C ALA A 32 -14.00 -5.75 5.44
N THR A 33 -13.21 -4.66 5.42
CA THR A 33 -13.47 -3.49 6.28
C THR A 33 -14.71 -2.73 5.86
N LYS A 34 -14.89 -2.51 4.55
CA LYS A 34 -16.04 -1.77 4.03
C LYS A 34 -17.37 -2.46 4.33
N GLU A 35 -17.41 -3.78 4.20
CA GLU A 35 -18.61 -4.61 4.38
C GLU A 35 -18.73 -5.18 5.80
N GLU A 36 -17.81 -4.84 6.72
CA GLU A 36 -17.72 -5.42 8.06
C GLU A 36 -17.67 -6.96 8.08
N ALA A 37 -17.16 -7.56 7.00
CA ALA A 37 -17.11 -9.00 6.76
C ALA A 37 -15.74 -9.58 7.17
N TYR A 38 -15.60 -9.92 8.45
CA TYR A 38 -14.32 -10.33 9.05
C TYR A 38 -14.15 -11.85 9.30
N GLY A 39 -15.14 -12.67 8.94
CA GLY A 39 -15.07 -14.12 9.10
C GLY A 39 -14.50 -14.81 7.86
N PHE A 40 -13.44 -15.62 8.03
CA PHE A 40 -12.79 -16.34 6.94
C PHE A 40 -12.61 -17.80 7.28
N GLU A 41 -13.09 -18.68 6.40
CA GLU A 41 -12.90 -20.13 6.51
C GLU A 41 -11.48 -20.54 6.10
N VAL A 42 -10.81 -21.26 7.01
CA VAL A 42 -9.43 -21.72 6.85
C VAL A 42 -9.28 -23.15 7.37
N GLU A 43 -8.41 -23.92 6.72
CA GLU A 43 -8.04 -25.26 7.19
C GLU A 43 -6.93 -25.19 8.25
N GLN A 44 -6.90 -26.11 9.20
CA GLN A 44 -5.82 -26.15 10.19
C GLN A 44 -4.47 -26.34 9.51
N GLY A 45 -3.48 -25.54 9.89
CA GLY A 45 -2.17 -25.56 9.26
C GLY A 45 -2.09 -24.82 7.91
N GLU A 46 -3.20 -24.28 7.37
CA GLU A 46 -3.17 -23.48 6.14
C GLU A 46 -2.20 -22.28 6.30
N PRO A 47 -1.35 -21.97 5.31
CA PRO A 47 -0.51 -20.78 5.35
C PRO A 47 -1.32 -19.49 5.37
N LEU A 48 -0.85 -18.50 6.15
CA LEU A 48 -1.38 -17.14 6.15
C LEU A 48 -0.37 -16.14 5.59
N GLY A 49 -0.75 -15.45 4.52
CA GLY A 49 -0.01 -14.33 3.96
C GLY A 49 -0.71 -12.99 4.22
N PHE A 50 0.07 -11.93 4.43
CA PHE A 50 -0.43 -10.55 4.52
C PHE A 50 0.37 -9.62 3.63
N VAL A 51 -0.28 -8.96 2.66
CA VAL A 51 0.39 -8.09 1.69
C VAL A 51 -0.20 -6.68 1.71
N PHE A 52 0.57 -5.68 2.14
CA PHE A 52 0.04 -4.33 2.34
C PHE A 52 1.12 -3.25 2.22
N PRO A 53 0.76 -1.98 1.94
CA PRO A 53 1.73 -0.90 1.82
C PRO A 53 2.24 -0.44 3.19
N VAL A 54 3.43 0.16 3.20
CA VAL A 54 3.94 0.92 4.35
C VAL A 54 3.35 2.34 4.32
N TYR A 55 2.63 2.73 5.36
CA TYR A 55 2.13 4.10 5.53
C TYR A 55 2.78 4.75 6.73
N MET A 56 3.42 5.90 6.53
CA MET A 56 4.12 6.61 7.61
C MET A 56 5.07 5.68 8.37
N PHE A 57 5.90 4.94 7.63
CA PHE A 57 6.90 4.00 8.17
C PHE A 57 6.32 2.94 9.14
N SER A 58 5.02 2.67 9.04
CA SER A 58 4.27 1.79 9.92
C SER A 58 3.14 1.06 9.17
N THR A 59 2.42 0.20 9.89
CA THR A 59 1.25 -0.52 9.36
C THR A 59 0.13 0.47 8.98
N PRO A 60 -0.59 0.28 7.87
CA PRO A 60 -1.80 1.06 7.61
C PRO A 60 -2.81 0.83 8.73
N ARG A 61 -3.53 1.88 9.13
CA ARG A 61 -4.56 1.78 10.18
C ARG A 61 -5.60 0.71 9.85
N ILE A 62 -6.01 0.62 8.59
CA ILE A 62 -6.97 -0.40 8.15
C ILE A 62 -6.46 -1.84 8.36
N VAL A 63 -5.15 -2.08 8.27
CA VAL A 63 -4.55 -3.38 8.56
C VAL A 63 -4.58 -3.65 10.07
N ASP A 64 -4.26 -2.65 10.89
CA ASP A 64 -4.38 -2.75 12.35
C ASP A 64 -5.82 -3.06 12.77
N GLU A 65 -6.80 -2.42 12.15
CA GLU A 65 -8.24 -2.63 12.38
C GLU A 65 -8.71 -4.01 11.93
N PHE A 66 -8.25 -4.45 10.76
CA PHE A 66 -8.50 -5.81 10.28
C PHE A 66 -8.01 -6.86 11.27
N LEU A 67 -6.78 -6.72 11.78
CA LEU A 67 -6.23 -7.65 12.77
C LEU A 67 -7.00 -7.65 14.10
N ARG A 68 -7.73 -6.58 14.46
CA ARG A 68 -8.58 -6.58 15.66
C ARG A 68 -9.87 -7.37 15.47
N ASN A 69 -10.38 -7.42 14.24
CA ASN A 69 -11.72 -7.92 13.96
C ASN A 69 -11.75 -9.26 13.23
N VAL A 70 -10.68 -9.62 12.50
CA VAL A 70 -10.60 -10.87 11.73
C VAL A 70 -10.83 -12.08 12.62
N ARG A 71 -11.61 -13.03 12.11
CA ARG A 71 -11.92 -14.31 12.74
C ARG A 71 -11.64 -15.44 11.76
N PHE A 72 -10.73 -16.32 12.14
CA PHE A 72 -10.41 -17.53 11.39
C PHE A 72 -11.30 -18.67 11.86
N ILE A 73 -12.16 -19.16 10.97
CA ILE A 73 -13.17 -20.17 11.26
C ILE A 73 -12.67 -21.50 10.68
N THR A 74 -12.45 -22.48 11.56
CA THR A 74 -12.01 -23.81 11.17
C THR A 74 -13.20 -24.77 11.13
N PRO A 75 -13.21 -25.78 10.24
CA PRO A 75 -14.33 -26.73 10.14
C PRO A 75 -14.62 -27.47 11.45
N ASN A 76 -13.59 -27.69 12.28
CA ASN A 76 -13.71 -28.38 13.56
C ASN A 76 -14.00 -27.45 14.76
N GLY A 77 -14.11 -26.14 14.53
CA GLY A 77 -14.39 -25.15 15.58
C GLY A 77 -13.21 -24.86 16.52
N ASN A 78 -12.05 -25.49 16.34
CA ASN A 78 -10.87 -25.24 17.16
C ASN A 78 -10.18 -23.93 16.76
N PRO A 79 -9.48 -23.26 17.69
CA PRO A 79 -8.66 -22.10 17.35
C PRO A 79 -7.72 -22.42 16.18
N PHE A 80 -7.72 -21.57 15.17
CA PHE A 80 -6.87 -21.72 14.01
C PHE A 80 -5.39 -21.55 14.39
N VAL A 81 -4.55 -22.46 13.92
CA VAL A 81 -3.09 -22.36 14.02
C VAL A 81 -2.51 -22.46 12.60
N PRO A 82 -1.89 -21.39 12.06
CA PRO A 82 -1.27 -21.46 10.75
C PRO A 82 -0.03 -22.36 10.78
N GLY A 83 0.19 -23.12 9.72
CA GLY A 83 1.43 -23.88 9.53
C GLY A 83 2.61 -22.99 9.14
N TYR A 84 2.32 -21.82 8.57
CA TYR A 84 3.28 -20.80 8.20
C TYR A 84 2.59 -19.44 8.11
N CYS A 85 3.15 -18.39 8.71
CA CYS A 85 2.62 -17.03 8.61
C CYS A 85 3.68 -16.05 8.10
N TYR A 86 3.36 -15.27 7.08
CA TYR A 86 4.28 -14.29 6.51
C TYR A 86 3.62 -12.95 6.18
N CYS A 87 4.43 -11.89 6.07
CA CYS A 87 3.99 -10.62 5.51
C CYS A 87 4.91 -10.10 4.42
N VAL A 88 4.34 -9.37 3.48
CA VAL A 88 5.06 -8.67 2.41
C VAL A 88 4.63 -7.21 2.43
N VAL A 89 5.55 -6.32 2.79
CA VAL A 89 5.28 -4.88 2.83
C VAL A 89 5.74 -4.20 1.55
N THR A 90 4.87 -3.43 0.90
CA THR A 90 5.28 -2.63 -0.27
C THR A 90 5.68 -1.22 0.14
N CYS A 91 6.75 -0.69 -0.45
CA CYS A 91 7.24 0.65 -0.13
C CYS A 91 7.89 1.34 -1.33
N ALA A 92 7.99 2.66 -1.27
CA ALA A 92 8.73 3.44 -2.26
C ALA A 92 10.24 3.48 -1.97
N ALA A 93 10.61 3.51 -0.69
CA ALA A 93 11.99 3.65 -0.26
C ALA A 93 12.27 2.89 1.05
N LEU A 94 11.62 3.29 2.15
CA LEU A 94 11.91 2.78 3.49
C LEU A 94 10.73 1.98 4.04
N VAL A 95 11.03 0.83 4.64
CA VAL A 95 10.03 -0.03 5.30
C VAL A 95 9.76 0.36 6.75
N GLY A 96 10.66 1.13 7.36
CA GLY A 96 10.62 1.47 8.78
C GLY A 96 10.64 0.24 9.67
N THR A 97 9.85 0.26 10.74
CA THR A 97 9.63 -0.88 11.64
C THR A 97 8.31 -1.59 11.35
N THR A 98 7.74 -1.37 10.16
CA THR A 98 6.40 -1.87 9.79
C THR A 98 6.21 -3.37 10.05
N PRO A 99 7.11 -4.28 9.60
CA PRO A 99 6.92 -5.71 9.89
C PRO A 99 6.94 -6.05 11.38
N LYS A 100 7.78 -5.36 12.17
CA LYS A 100 7.85 -5.52 13.63
C LYS A 100 6.57 -5.04 14.33
N GLN A 101 5.99 -3.94 13.85
CA GLN A 101 4.70 -3.45 14.37
C GLN A 101 3.57 -4.39 13.99
N PHE A 102 3.54 -4.87 12.75
CA PHE A 102 2.59 -5.86 12.28
C PHE A 102 2.65 -7.15 13.10
N GLU A 103 3.84 -7.70 13.34
CA GLU A 103 4.03 -8.90 14.18
C GLU A 103 3.48 -8.69 15.58
N ARG A 104 3.71 -7.53 16.20
CA ARG A 104 3.18 -7.21 17.53
C ARG A 104 1.66 -7.19 17.53
N MET A 105 1.05 -6.57 16.53
CA MET A 105 -0.40 -6.48 16.39
C MET A 105 -1.02 -7.86 16.14
N LEU A 106 -0.41 -8.65 15.25
CA LEU A 106 -0.85 -10.00 14.92
C LEU A 106 -0.80 -10.91 16.16
N ARG A 107 0.30 -10.86 16.92
CA ARG A 107 0.42 -11.59 18.18
C ARG A 107 -0.60 -11.11 19.22
N LYS A 108 -0.81 -9.80 19.35
CA LYS A 108 -1.70 -9.20 20.35
C LYS A 108 -3.17 -9.54 20.14
N TYR A 109 -3.66 -9.50 18.89
CA TYR A 109 -5.10 -9.66 18.61
C TYR A 109 -5.47 -11.04 18.10
N GLN A 110 -4.55 -11.76 17.46
CA GLN A 110 -4.82 -13.06 16.84
C GLN A 110 -4.03 -14.20 17.48
N ASN A 111 -3.10 -13.92 18.40
CA ASN A 111 -2.21 -14.92 18.99
C ASN A 111 -1.42 -15.74 17.95
N ILE A 112 -1.12 -15.13 16.80
CA ILE A 112 -0.35 -15.73 15.71
C ILE A 112 1.05 -15.14 15.70
N ARG A 113 2.05 -16.01 15.54
CA ARG A 113 3.45 -15.62 15.32
C ARG A 113 3.68 -15.34 13.83
N LEU A 114 4.50 -14.34 13.53
CA LEU A 114 5.02 -14.11 12.19
C LEU A 114 6.30 -14.93 11.98
N ASP A 115 6.32 -15.76 10.93
CA ASP A 115 7.46 -16.61 10.60
C ASP A 115 8.41 -15.98 9.58
N ALA A 116 7.86 -15.18 8.66
CA ALA A 116 8.67 -14.44 7.72
C ALA A 116 8.14 -13.05 7.40
N SER A 117 9.05 -12.15 7.05
CA SER A 117 8.72 -10.83 6.52
C SER A 117 9.57 -10.48 5.31
N TYR A 118 8.96 -9.84 4.33
CA TYR A 118 9.61 -9.41 3.09
C TYR A 118 9.21 -7.98 2.74
N SER A 119 9.95 -7.37 1.83
CA SER A 119 9.57 -6.08 1.26
C SER A 119 9.70 -6.05 -0.25
N VAL A 120 8.71 -5.43 -0.92
CA VAL A 120 8.75 -5.14 -2.36
C VAL A 120 8.87 -3.63 -2.53
N ARG A 121 9.97 -3.16 -3.12
CA ARG A 121 10.10 -1.76 -3.54
C ARG A 121 9.35 -1.55 -4.84
N ASN A 122 8.54 -0.49 -4.92
CA ASN A 122 7.74 -0.17 -6.12
C ASN A 122 7.55 1.35 -6.25
N VAL A 123 6.81 1.78 -7.28
CA VAL A 123 6.48 3.19 -7.56
C VAL A 123 5.85 3.86 -6.35
N SER A 124 6.29 5.09 -6.08
CA SER A 124 5.76 5.83 -4.96
C SER A 124 4.28 6.18 -5.14
N SER A 125 3.51 5.90 -4.10
CA SER A 125 2.09 6.26 -4.00
C SER A 125 1.82 7.36 -2.98
N CYS A 126 2.84 7.77 -2.20
CA CYS A 126 2.74 8.85 -1.21
C CYS A 126 2.90 10.21 -1.90
N ILE A 127 1.85 10.63 -2.59
CA ILE A 127 1.90 11.75 -3.53
C ILE A 127 2.16 13.10 -2.87
N TYR A 128 1.83 13.31 -1.60
CA TYR A 128 2.15 14.58 -0.92
C TYR A 128 3.62 14.68 -0.49
N LEU A 129 4.36 13.56 -0.38
CA LEU A 129 5.81 13.57 -0.10
C LEU A 129 6.63 13.44 -1.39
N THR A 130 6.25 12.51 -2.25
CA THR A 130 7.10 12.10 -3.39
C THR A 130 6.32 12.07 -4.71
N SER A 131 7.03 12.09 -5.83
CA SER A 131 6.46 11.90 -7.17
C SER A 131 6.57 10.43 -7.61
N PRO A 132 5.58 9.89 -8.35
CA PRO A 132 5.71 8.56 -8.96
C PRO A 132 6.77 8.49 -10.07
N GLY A 133 7.29 9.63 -10.53
CA GLY A 133 8.29 9.69 -11.61
C GLY A 133 7.69 9.56 -13.01
N SER A 134 8.54 9.50 -14.04
CA SER A 134 8.13 9.34 -15.44
C SER A 134 7.51 7.96 -15.70
N ARG A 135 6.68 7.83 -16.75
CA ARG A 135 6.08 6.53 -17.14
C ARG A 135 7.12 5.42 -17.30
N ALA A 136 8.26 5.71 -17.94
CA ALA A 136 9.34 4.73 -18.10
C ALA A 136 9.95 4.29 -16.75
N SER A 137 10.10 5.22 -15.80
CA SER A 137 10.55 4.89 -14.44
C SER A 137 9.51 4.05 -13.70
N GLN A 138 8.22 4.35 -13.89
CA GLN A 138 7.13 3.57 -13.31
C GLN A 138 7.14 2.13 -13.83
N THR A 139 7.18 1.94 -15.14
CA THR A 139 7.25 0.60 -15.78
C THR A 139 8.43 -0.20 -15.26
N ARG A 140 9.64 0.38 -15.25
CA ARG A 140 10.83 -0.32 -14.74
C ARG A 140 10.68 -0.75 -13.28
N LYS A 141 10.20 0.14 -12.41
CA LYS A 141 9.97 -0.17 -10.98
C LYS A 141 8.89 -1.24 -10.78
N GLN A 142 7.86 -1.26 -11.63
CA GLN A 142 6.82 -2.29 -11.60
C GLN A 142 7.39 -3.65 -12.02
N GLU A 143 8.20 -3.73 -13.06
CA GLU A 143 8.87 -4.96 -13.48
C GLU A 143 9.83 -5.50 -12.42
N GLU A 144 10.64 -4.62 -11.82
CA GLU A 144 11.52 -4.97 -10.70
C GLU A 144 10.72 -5.49 -9.50
N ALA A 145 9.62 -4.81 -9.16
CA ALA A 145 8.71 -5.22 -8.09
C ALA A 145 8.10 -6.60 -8.35
N HIS A 146 7.65 -6.85 -9.59
CA HIS A 146 7.07 -8.12 -10.01
C HIS A 146 8.10 -9.26 -9.93
N ARG A 147 9.33 -9.04 -10.44
CA ARG A 147 10.44 -10.00 -10.32
C ARG A 147 10.77 -10.29 -8.85
N ASN A 148 10.81 -9.26 -8.01
CA ASN A 148 11.03 -9.44 -6.58
C ASN A 148 9.90 -10.24 -5.90
N ALA A 149 8.63 -9.98 -6.27
CA ALA A 149 7.48 -10.75 -5.80
C ALA A 149 7.56 -12.23 -6.20
N ARG A 150 8.02 -12.57 -7.42
CA ARG A 150 8.30 -13.96 -7.84
C ARG A 150 9.37 -14.63 -6.98
N THR A 151 10.45 -13.91 -6.64
CA THR A 151 11.50 -14.43 -5.73
C THR A 151 10.96 -14.66 -4.31
N ILE A 152 10.12 -13.75 -3.82
CA ILE A 152 9.42 -13.92 -2.53
C ILE A 152 8.49 -15.13 -2.60
N ALA A 153 7.75 -15.31 -3.68
CA ALA A 153 6.86 -16.45 -3.86
C ALA A 153 7.61 -17.78 -3.73
N ARG A 154 8.78 -17.93 -4.37
CA ARG A 154 9.65 -19.11 -4.20
C ARG A 154 10.05 -19.34 -2.74
N SER A 155 10.37 -18.27 -2.01
CA SER A 155 10.74 -18.34 -0.59
C SER A 155 9.56 -18.72 0.31
N VAL A 156 8.36 -18.25 -0.01
CA VAL A 156 7.11 -18.58 0.67
C VAL A 156 6.71 -20.03 0.40
N SER A 157 6.81 -20.50 -0.85
CA SER A 157 6.57 -21.90 -1.23
C SER A 157 7.50 -22.86 -0.51
N SER A 158 8.74 -22.44 -0.19
CA SER A 158 9.69 -23.21 0.61
C SER A 158 9.60 -22.93 2.12
N MET A 159 8.60 -22.19 2.59
CA MET A 159 8.38 -21.82 4.00
C MET A 159 9.61 -21.27 4.72
N LYS A 160 10.37 -20.39 4.04
CA LYS A 160 11.64 -19.88 4.56
C LYS A 160 11.43 -18.96 5.77
N PHE A 161 11.96 -19.35 6.93
CA PHE A 161 11.90 -18.55 8.16
C PHE A 161 12.87 -17.35 8.15
N GLY A 162 12.41 -16.17 8.61
CA GLY A 162 13.29 -15.02 8.87
C GLY A 162 12.78 -13.68 8.35
N HIS A 163 13.58 -12.64 8.56
CA HIS A 163 13.26 -11.27 8.15
C HIS A 163 14.11 -10.85 6.95
N PHE A 164 13.48 -10.59 5.82
CA PHE A 164 14.11 -10.34 4.52
C PHE A 164 13.75 -8.96 3.95
N GLU A 165 13.11 -8.10 4.73
CA GLU A 165 12.88 -6.70 4.36
C GLU A 165 14.16 -5.84 4.44
N ALA A 166 14.26 -4.85 3.56
CA ALA A 166 15.39 -3.91 3.52
C ALA A 166 15.32 -2.89 4.68
N ARG A 167 15.73 -3.31 5.89
CA ARG A 167 15.77 -2.47 7.09
C ARG A 167 16.88 -1.41 7.00
N ASN A 168 16.62 -0.24 7.56
CA ASN A 168 17.63 0.80 7.71
C ASN A 168 17.39 1.66 8.97
N PRO A 169 18.45 2.23 9.57
CA PRO A 169 18.33 3.04 10.80
C PRO A 169 17.42 4.26 10.63
N LEU A 170 17.48 4.95 9.49
CA LEU A 170 16.69 6.16 9.21
C LEU A 170 15.17 5.88 9.25
N GLY A 171 14.73 4.82 8.59
CA GLY A 171 13.33 4.38 8.64
C GLY A 171 12.90 3.97 10.05
N SER A 172 13.81 3.43 10.84
CA SER A 172 13.53 3.09 12.24
C SER A 172 13.31 4.34 13.09
N ALA A 173 14.13 5.38 12.89
CA ALA A 173 13.96 6.68 13.54
C ALA A 173 12.62 7.33 13.16
N PHE A 174 12.26 7.35 11.87
CA PHE A 174 10.95 7.87 11.45
C PHE A 174 9.78 7.08 12.04
N SER A 175 9.93 5.76 12.17
CA SER A 175 8.91 4.92 12.80
C SER A 175 8.69 5.25 14.28
N ALA A 176 9.72 5.68 15.01
CA ALA A 176 9.60 6.05 16.42
C ALA A 176 8.71 7.28 16.60
N VAL A 177 8.69 8.19 15.62
CA VAL A 177 7.85 9.39 15.62
C VAL A 177 6.44 9.09 15.12
N THR A 178 6.33 8.31 14.03
CA THR A 178 5.10 8.18 13.24
C THR A 178 4.33 6.87 13.49
N GLY A 179 4.98 5.84 14.01
CA GLY A 179 4.47 4.46 14.10
C GLY A 179 3.72 4.13 15.38
N LYS A 180 2.85 5.03 15.87
CA LYS A 180 2.02 4.77 17.05
C LYS A 180 0.84 3.88 16.71
N GLU A 181 0.42 3.01 17.62
CA GLU A 181 -0.88 2.32 17.50
C GLU A 181 -2.01 3.34 17.62
N GLY A 182 -3.14 3.12 16.94
CA GLY A 182 -4.30 4.03 17.03
C GLY A 182 -4.12 5.35 16.28
N LYS A 183 -3.33 5.35 15.20
CA LYS A 183 -3.16 6.50 14.30
C LYS A 183 -4.50 7.12 13.92
N HIS A 184 -4.69 8.36 14.30
CA HIS A 184 -5.76 9.21 13.81
C HIS A 184 -5.18 10.12 12.74
N PHE A 185 -5.83 10.13 11.59
CA PHE A 185 -5.43 10.95 10.45
C PHE A 185 -6.53 11.98 10.20
N SER A 186 -6.18 13.27 10.35
CA SER A 186 -7.10 14.37 10.00
C SER A 186 -7.45 14.31 8.51
N THR A 187 -8.69 14.68 8.22
CA THR A 187 -9.21 14.78 6.86
C THR A 187 -9.25 16.21 6.33
N ASP A 188 -8.85 17.21 7.13
CA ASP A 188 -8.95 18.64 6.79
C ASP A 188 -8.15 19.04 5.56
N LYS A 189 -7.09 18.29 5.26
CA LYS A 189 -6.27 18.53 4.08
C LYS A 189 -6.91 18.02 2.81
N PHE A 190 -7.97 17.21 2.86
CA PHE A 190 -8.68 16.83 1.63
C PHE A 190 -9.44 18.03 1.07
N LEU A 191 -9.16 18.34 -0.18
CA LEU A 191 -9.80 19.43 -0.92
C LEU A 191 -10.41 18.86 -2.19
N VAL A 192 -11.56 19.40 -2.60
CA VAL A 192 -12.19 19.10 -3.89
C VAL A 192 -12.25 20.35 -4.76
N ASP A 193 -11.77 20.25 -5.99
CA ASP A 193 -12.01 21.24 -7.03
C ASP A 193 -13.46 21.07 -7.52
N THR A 194 -14.31 22.01 -7.12
CA THR A 194 -15.74 21.98 -7.42
C THR A 194 -16.05 22.23 -8.89
N ASN A 195 -15.13 22.82 -9.65
CA ASN A 195 -15.28 23.05 -11.09
C ASN A 195 -14.91 21.81 -11.91
N ALA A 196 -13.97 20.99 -11.40
CA ALA A 196 -13.56 19.76 -12.05
C ALA A 196 -14.41 18.54 -11.65
N CYS A 197 -15.00 18.53 -10.45
CA CYS A 197 -15.72 17.38 -9.93
C CYS A 197 -16.94 17.00 -10.80
N LEU A 198 -17.04 15.72 -11.16
CA LEU A 198 -18.16 15.18 -11.95
C LEU A 198 -19.34 14.67 -11.11
N HIS A 199 -19.29 14.80 -9.78
CA HIS A 199 -20.31 14.24 -8.87
C HIS A 199 -20.54 12.73 -8.98
N CYS A 200 -19.57 11.99 -9.53
CA CYS A 200 -19.74 10.57 -9.90
C CYS A 200 -19.77 9.58 -8.72
N GLY A 201 -19.46 10.01 -7.50
CA GLY A 201 -19.47 9.13 -6.32
C GLY A 201 -18.37 8.06 -6.26
N THR A 202 -17.48 7.94 -7.25
CA THR A 202 -16.42 6.92 -7.27
C THR A 202 -15.57 6.91 -5.99
N CYS A 203 -15.27 8.10 -5.45
CA CYS A 203 -14.50 8.23 -4.21
C CYS A 203 -15.20 7.63 -2.99
N VAL A 204 -16.53 7.69 -2.92
CA VAL A 204 -17.36 7.06 -1.89
C VAL A 204 -17.33 5.55 -2.06
N GLU A 205 -17.60 5.08 -3.27
CA GLU A 205 -17.67 3.64 -3.57
C GLU A 205 -16.36 2.92 -3.24
N MET A 206 -15.23 3.54 -3.56
CA MET A 206 -13.93 2.91 -3.36
C MET A 206 -13.35 3.08 -1.95
N CYS A 207 -13.97 3.89 -1.10
CA CYS A 207 -13.46 4.17 0.24
C CYS A 207 -13.59 2.91 1.11
N PRO A 208 -12.47 2.26 1.50
CA PRO A 208 -12.54 1.00 2.22
C PRO A 208 -12.98 1.18 3.69
N THR A 209 -13.04 2.43 4.17
CA THR A 209 -13.37 2.79 5.55
C THR A 209 -14.67 3.58 5.66
N ASN A 210 -15.45 3.69 4.57
CA ASN A 210 -16.71 4.43 4.53
C ASN A 210 -16.62 5.87 5.09
N THR A 211 -15.47 6.54 4.92
CA THR A 211 -15.22 7.89 5.48
C THR A 211 -15.50 9.02 4.50
N ILE A 212 -16.21 8.75 3.40
CA ILE A 212 -16.54 9.75 2.38
C ILE A 212 -18.04 9.64 2.13
N ARG A 213 -18.75 10.76 2.21
CA ARG A 213 -20.15 10.91 1.78
C ARG A 213 -20.25 12.01 0.74
N LEU A 214 -21.35 12.04 -0.02
CA LEU A 214 -21.66 13.19 -0.86
C LEU A 214 -22.51 14.20 -0.07
N ASP A 215 -22.20 15.48 -0.22
CA ASP A 215 -22.96 16.62 0.28
C ASP A 215 -23.15 17.59 -0.88
N ASN A 216 -24.41 17.85 -1.26
CA ASN A 216 -24.73 18.57 -2.50
C ASN A 216 -23.96 18.06 -3.73
N GLY A 217 -23.76 16.74 -3.81
CA GLY A 217 -23.01 16.07 -4.88
C GLY A 217 -21.48 16.10 -4.73
N TYR A 218 -20.91 16.83 -3.77
CA TYR A 218 -19.46 16.90 -3.57
C TYR A 218 -18.98 15.97 -2.45
N PRO A 219 -17.79 15.35 -2.57
CA PRO A 219 -17.25 14.52 -1.50
C PRO A 219 -16.93 15.34 -0.26
N VAL A 220 -17.39 14.84 0.89
CA VAL A 220 -17.06 15.32 2.22
C VAL A 220 -16.48 14.15 3.01
N TRP A 221 -15.32 14.39 3.63
CA TRP A 221 -14.63 13.39 4.43
C TRP A 221 -15.09 13.47 5.88
N ILE A 222 -15.44 12.32 6.44
CA ILE A 222 -15.83 12.16 7.83
C ILE A 222 -14.55 11.83 8.62
N GLU A 223 -14.29 12.62 9.67
CA GLU A 223 -13.18 12.38 10.57
C GLU A 223 -13.30 11.04 11.29
N GLY A 224 -12.19 10.54 11.81
CA GLY A 224 -12.20 9.40 12.72
C GLY A 224 -11.58 8.16 12.13
N ASN A 225 -12.02 7.71 10.94
CA ASN A 225 -11.67 6.38 10.40
C ASN A 225 -10.84 6.38 9.12
N CYS A 226 -10.54 7.54 8.54
CA CYS A 226 -9.73 7.61 7.33
C CYS A 226 -8.33 7.02 7.58
N THR A 227 -7.92 6.05 6.76
CA THR A 227 -6.56 5.49 6.83
C THR A 227 -5.53 6.27 5.99
N GLN A 228 -5.94 7.42 5.42
CA GLN A 228 -5.12 8.25 4.49
C GLN A 228 -4.44 7.44 3.39
N CYS A 229 -5.12 6.43 2.84
CA CYS A 229 -4.59 5.62 1.74
C CYS A 229 -4.50 6.38 0.41
N LEU A 230 -5.17 7.55 0.34
CA LEU A 230 -5.27 8.42 -0.84
C LEU A 230 -5.87 7.74 -2.08
N ALA A 231 -6.56 6.61 -1.93
CA ALA A 231 -7.14 5.91 -3.05
C ALA A 231 -8.15 6.81 -3.79
N CYS A 232 -9.00 7.57 -3.06
CA CYS A 232 -9.92 8.56 -3.63
C CYS A 232 -9.22 9.64 -4.48
N LEU A 233 -8.05 10.12 -4.05
CA LEU A 233 -7.24 11.09 -4.77
C LEU A 233 -6.60 10.48 -6.02
N GLN A 234 -6.07 9.27 -5.91
CA GLN A 234 -5.35 8.58 -6.99
C GLN A 234 -6.29 8.08 -8.09
N ARG A 235 -7.55 7.74 -7.75
CA ARG A 235 -8.53 7.15 -8.67
C ARG A 235 -9.64 8.10 -9.10
N CYS A 236 -9.59 9.36 -8.71
CA CYS A 236 -10.52 10.36 -9.23
C CYS A 236 -10.28 10.51 -10.75
N PRO A 237 -11.27 10.23 -11.62
CA PRO A 237 -11.06 10.20 -13.09
C PRO A 237 -10.68 11.56 -13.67
N VAL A 238 -11.04 12.64 -12.98
CA VAL A 238 -10.80 14.04 -13.37
C VAL A 238 -9.82 14.75 -12.43
N HIS A 239 -9.14 14.00 -11.55
CA HIS A 239 -8.18 14.53 -10.58
C HIS A 239 -8.70 15.69 -9.69
N ALA A 240 -10.02 15.76 -9.47
CA ALA A 240 -10.66 16.84 -8.70
C ALA A 240 -10.32 16.80 -7.19
N ILE A 241 -9.81 15.68 -6.66
CA ILE A 241 -9.49 15.54 -5.23
C ILE A 241 -8.00 15.82 -5.01
N GLN A 242 -7.68 16.62 -3.99
CA GLN A 242 -6.33 16.98 -3.57
C GLN A 242 -6.12 16.72 -2.08
N PHE A 243 -4.86 16.65 -1.64
CA PHE A 243 -4.47 16.56 -0.24
C PHE A 243 -3.46 17.67 0.08
N GLY A 244 -3.95 18.79 0.58
CA GLY A 244 -3.21 20.04 0.65
C GLY A 244 -2.93 20.62 -0.73
N THR A 245 -2.10 21.65 -0.78
CA THR A 245 -1.70 22.33 -2.03
C THR A 245 -0.60 21.57 -2.78
N SER A 246 0.21 20.78 -2.08
CA SER A 246 1.38 20.10 -2.67
C SER A 246 1.04 19.04 -3.72
N THR A 247 -0.20 18.55 -3.78
CA THR A 247 -0.62 17.49 -4.70
C THR A 247 -1.23 17.99 -6.01
N GLN A 248 -1.52 19.28 -6.13
CA GLN A 248 -2.27 19.85 -7.27
C GLN A 248 -1.58 19.61 -8.62
N HIS A 249 -0.26 19.70 -8.66
CA HIS A 249 0.53 19.54 -9.88
C HIS A 249 1.21 18.18 -9.99
N ARG A 250 0.89 17.24 -9.09
CA ARG A 250 1.56 15.94 -9.04
C ARG A 250 0.80 14.89 -9.84
N PRO A 251 1.49 14.13 -10.72
CA PRO A 251 0.85 13.10 -11.52
C PRO A 251 0.26 12.01 -10.63
N ARG A 252 -0.92 11.51 -11.00
CA ARG A 252 -1.54 10.36 -10.36
C ARG A 252 -0.87 9.08 -10.82
N TYR A 253 -0.92 8.06 -9.96
CA TYR A 253 -0.34 6.76 -10.23
C TYR A 253 -1.32 5.65 -9.87
N LEU A 254 -1.57 4.77 -10.85
CA LEU A 254 -2.31 3.53 -10.69
C LEU A 254 -1.57 2.40 -11.40
N HIS A 255 -1.39 1.30 -10.69
CA HIS A 255 -0.82 0.08 -11.23
C HIS A 255 -1.81 -0.54 -12.23
N PRO A 256 -1.36 -0.99 -13.42
CA PRO A 256 -2.22 -1.58 -14.44
C PRO A 256 -3.07 -2.76 -13.96
N ILE A 257 -2.61 -3.50 -12.94
CA ILE A 257 -3.38 -4.61 -12.34
C ILE A 257 -4.79 -4.22 -11.87
N LEU A 258 -5.02 -2.95 -11.50
CA LEU A 258 -6.35 -2.48 -11.09
C LEU A 258 -7.37 -2.49 -12.24
N GLN A 259 -6.94 -2.45 -13.49
CA GLN A 259 -7.84 -2.54 -14.65
C GLN A 259 -8.34 -3.98 -14.87
N ARG A 260 -7.56 -4.99 -14.45
CA ARG A 260 -7.86 -6.42 -14.66
C ARG A 260 -8.80 -7.02 -13.60
N HIS A 261 -8.87 -6.43 -12.42
CA HIS A 261 -9.68 -6.94 -11.31
C HIS A 261 -10.84 -5.98 -11.00
N GLN A 262 -11.78 -5.96 -11.94
CA GLN A 262 -12.75 -4.89 -12.21
C GLN A 262 -13.81 -4.60 -11.13
N TYR A 263 -13.71 -5.12 -9.91
CA TYR A 263 -14.62 -4.78 -8.80
C TYR A 263 -14.47 -3.35 -8.25
N MET A 264 -13.62 -2.50 -8.86
CA MET A 264 -13.33 -1.15 -8.38
C MET A 264 -13.52 -0.03 -9.42
N ASN A 265 -13.94 -0.35 -10.65
CA ASN A 265 -14.02 0.63 -11.76
C ASN A 265 -15.40 0.73 -12.44
N GLU A 266 -16.36 -0.13 -12.11
CA GLU A 266 -17.67 -0.10 -12.76
C GLU A 266 -18.46 1.20 -12.50
N ALA A 267 -18.19 1.90 -11.39
CA ALA A 267 -18.72 3.23 -11.08
C ALA A 267 -18.42 4.28 -12.18
N ILE A 268 -17.20 4.23 -12.73
CA ILE A 268 -16.71 5.21 -13.70
C ILE A 268 -17.35 4.94 -15.07
N ALA A 269 -17.40 3.67 -15.47
CA ALA A 269 -18.02 3.25 -16.73
C ALA A 269 -19.51 3.59 -16.79
N ARG A 270 -20.23 3.41 -15.66
CA ARG A 270 -21.66 3.71 -15.55
C ARG A 270 -22.00 5.21 -15.56
N THR A 271 -21.04 6.08 -15.19
CA THR A 271 -21.30 7.53 -15.07
C THR A 271 -20.95 8.31 -16.34
N LEU A 272 -20.05 7.79 -17.18
CA LEU A 272 -19.48 8.56 -18.30
C LEU A 272 -19.89 8.09 -19.70
N ASP A 273 -20.69 7.02 -19.83
CA ASP A 273 -21.03 6.41 -21.14
C ASP A 273 -19.78 6.13 -22.00
N MET A 274 -18.63 5.93 -21.32
CA MET A 274 -17.34 5.69 -21.96
C MET A 274 -17.14 4.19 -22.10
N GLN A 275 -16.83 3.75 -23.33
CA GLN A 275 -16.31 2.41 -23.57
C GLN A 275 -15.07 2.21 -22.69
N VAL A 276 -15.16 1.29 -21.73
CA VAL A 276 -13.97 0.82 -21.01
C VAL A 276 -13.06 0.21 -22.08
N PRO A 277 -11.84 0.73 -22.30
CA PRO A 277 -10.94 0.12 -23.25
C PRO A 277 -10.72 -1.34 -22.84
N GLU A 278 -10.79 -2.26 -23.80
CA GLU A 278 -10.38 -3.63 -23.52
C GLU A 278 -8.95 -3.59 -22.97
N PRO A 279 -8.65 -4.36 -21.90
CA PRO A 279 -7.33 -4.36 -21.32
C PRO A 279 -6.31 -4.71 -22.41
N GLU A 280 -5.36 -3.81 -22.66
CA GLU A 280 -4.22 -4.12 -23.52
C GLU A 280 -3.57 -5.42 -23.02
N ALA A 281 -3.24 -6.31 -23.97
CA ALA A 281 -2.63 -7.59 -23.67
C ALA A 281 -1.40 -7.39 -22.76
N PRO A 282 -1.11 -8.33 -21.86
CA PRO A 282 -0.07 -8.14 -20.86
C PRO A 282 1.27 -7.83 -21.51
N VAL A 283 1.94 -6.75 -21.07
CA VAL A 283 3.37 -6.57 -21.34
C VAL A 283 4.17 -7.80 -20.89
N TYR A 284 3.67 -8.55 -19.90
CA TYR A 284 4.27 -9.79 -19.39
C TYR A 284 4.12 -11.02 -20.30
N SER A 285 3.13 -11.10 -21.20
CA SER A 285 2.97 -12.29 -22.07
C SER A 285 4.02 -12.35 -23.18
N ALA A 286 4.71 -11.24 -23.45
CA ALA A 286 5.81 -11.19 -24.40
C ALA A 286 7.12 -11.77 -23.84
N PHE A 287 7.27 -11.84 -22.51
CA PHE A 287 8.52 -12.27 -21.86
C PHE A 287 8.52 -13.73 -21.39
N GLU A 288 7.36 -14.34 -21.20
CA GLU A 288 7.27 -15.79 -20.91
C GLU A 288 7.80 -16.64 -22.07
N GLN A 289 7.81 -16.10 -23.30
CA GLN A 289 8.39 -16.76 -24.47
C GLN A 289 9.91 -16.64 -24.55
N SER A 290 10.54 -15.73 -23.80
CA SER A 290 12.00 -15.55 -23.79
C SER A 290 12.70 -16.23 -22.60
N GLU A 291 12.00 -16.48 -21.48
CA GLU A 291 12.62 -17.08 -20.28
C GLU A 291 12.84 -18.61 -20.37
N THR A 292 12.41 -19.28 -21.44
CA THR A 292 12.69 -20.72 -21.67
C THR A 292 14.05 -21.00 -22.32
N GLN A 293 14.85 -19.99 -22.64
CA GLN A 293 16.21 -20.20 -23.15
C GLN A 293 17.22 -19.34 -22.37
N GLU A 294 18.24 -20.04 -21.85
CA GLU A 294 19.48 -19.51 -21.25
C GLU A 294 19.43 -19.11 -19.77
N ALA A 295 19.57 -20.12 -18.92
CA ALA A 295 20.26 -19.96 -17.65
C ALA A 295 21.78 -20.01 -17.88
N ASN A 296 22.50 -18.94 -17.56
CA ASN A 296 23.92 -19.00 -17.22
C ASN A 296 24.23 -17.95 -16.12
N PRO A 297 24.97 -18.27 -15.05
CA PRO A 297 25.18 -17.37 -13.93
C PRO A 297 26.52 -16.63 -14.07
N GLU A 298 26.50 -15.29 -13.97
CA GLU A 298 27.54 -14.40 -13.44
C GLU A 298 27.47 -13.03 -14.12
N GLU A 299 26.76 -12.07 -13.52
CA GLU A 299 27.09 -10.65 -13.68
C GLU A 299 26.90 -9.94 -12.34
N THR A 300 28.02 -9.46 -11.78
CA THR A 300 28.05 -8.52 -10.66
C THR A 300 27.68 -7.11 -11.13
N PRO A 301 27.00 -6.28 -10.32
CA PRO A 301 26.57 -4.96 -10.74
C PRO A 301 27.76 -4.00 -10.90
N SER A 302 27.68 -3.14 -11.91
CA SER A 302 28.67 -2.12 -12.22
C SER A 302 28.66 -0.97 -11.21
N PRO A 303 29.82 -0.37 -10.85
CA PRO A 303 29.95 0.73 -9.88
C PRO A 303 29.19 2.01 -10.26
N HIS A 304 28.62 2.09 -11.46
CA HIS A 304 27.82 3.22 -11.91
C HIS A 304 26.39 3.22 -11.31
N ASP A 305 25.86 2.05 -10.91
CA ASP A 305 24.52 1.91 -10.33
C ASP A 305 24.49 2.28 -8.83
N GLU A 306 25.58 2.02 -8.11
CA GLU A 306 25.72 2.38 -6.69
C GLU A 306 25.76 3.90 -6.47
N GLN A 307 26.38 4.64 -7.39
CA GLN A 307 26.46 6.11 -7.31
C GLN A 307 25.11 6.80 -7.55
N LYS A 308 24.24 6.18 -8.35
CA LYS A 308 22.91 6.72 -8.66
C LYS A 308 21.93 6.50 -7.49
N GLU A 309 22.02 5.36 -6.81
CA GLU A 309 21.23 5.07 -5.61
C GLU A 309 21.64 5.94 -4.40
N GLN A 310 22.92 6.33 -4.33
CA GLN A 310 23.42 7.25 -3.30
C GLN A 310 22.87 8.68 -3.49
N CYS A 311 22.83 9.17 -4.73
CA CYS A 311 22.33 10.51 -5.05
C CYS A 311 20.81 10.66 -4.81
N GLU A 312 20.03 9.59 -5.04
CA GLU A 312 18.60 9.57 -4.71
C GLU A 312 18.34 9.57 -3.18
N LYS A 313 19.23 8.96 -2.38
CA LYS A 313 19.14 8.97 -0.90
C LYS A 313 19.43 10.35 -0.31
N GLU A 314 20.37 11.10 -0.88
CA GLU A 314 20.74 12.45 -0.43
C GLU A 314 19.67 13.50 -0.75
N ASN A 315 18.99 13.37 -1.90
CA ASN A 315 17.88 14.26 -2.26
C ASN A 315 16.66 14.05 -1.34
N LEU A 316 16.36 12.81 -0.94
CA LEU A 316 15.28 12.52 0.02
C LEU A 316 15.55 13.08 1.43
N ALA A 317 16.82 13.10 1.86
CA ALA A 317 17.21 13.69 3.15
C ALA A 317 17.06 15.23 3.15
N THR A 318 17.30 15.87 2.01
CA THR A 318 17.20 17.33 1.85
C THR A 318 15.74 17.80 1.81
N GLU A 319 14.85 17.06 1.13
CA GLU A 319 13.42 17.39 1.07
C GLU A 319 12.70 17.20 2.42
N LEU A 320 13.15 16.28 3.27
CA LEU A 320 12.58 16.04 4.60
C LEU A 320 13.07 17.05 5.68
N GLY A 321 14.07 17.88 5.36
CA GLY A 321 14.64 18.87 6.28
C GLY A 321 14.06 20.28 6.17
N ALA A 322 13.23 20.56 5.17
CA ALA A 322 12.83 21.93 4.82
C ALA A 322 11.53 22.45 5.48
N ASP A 323 10.70 21.60 6.09
CA ASP A 323 9.40 22.02 6.67
C ASP A 323 9.45 22.25 8.20
N GLY A 324 10.55 22.79 8.70
CA GLY A 324 10.86 22.91 10.13
C GLY A 324 11.19 24.31 10.64
N ALA A 325 10.49 25.36 10.20
CA ALA A 325 10.49 26.69 10.83
C ALA A 325 9.27 27.46 10.30
N GLY A 326 8.36 28.08 11.05
CA GLY A 326 8.25 28.36 12.46
C GLY A 326 7.34 29.60 12.56
N ASP A 327 6.06 29.43 12.88
CA ASP A 327 5.15 30.53 13.25
C ASP A 327 4.91 30.45 14.77
N THR A 328 5.73 31.17 15.54
CA THR A 328 5.44 31.42 16.96
C THR A 328 4.71 32.76 17.08
N VAL A 329 3.43 32.66 17.41
CA VAL A 329 2.59 33.76 17.90
C VAL A 329 3.20 34.31 19.18
N GLY A 330 3.56 35.60 19.17
CA GLY A 330 4.05 36.32 20.33
C GLY A 330 2.95 36.57 21.35
N THR A 331 3.18 36.13 22.59
CA THR A 331 2.43 36.60 23.75
C THR A 331 3.37 37.39 24.66
N ASP A 332 3.02 38.66 24.85
CA ASP A 332 3.56 39.56 25.85
C ASP A 332 3.51 38.96 27.27
N ALA A 333 4.61 39.11 28.01
CA ALA A 333 4.57 39.15 29.47
C ALA A 333 5.71 40.02 30.01
N LYS A 334 5.31 41.19 30.53
CA LYS A 334 6.09 42.05 31.44
C LYS A 334 6.45 41.31 32.73
N ALA A 335 7.66 41.51 33.24
CA ALA A 335 7.97 41.87 34.63
C ALA A 335 9.50 42.06 34.79
N VAL A 336 9.95 43.23 35.26
CA VAL A 336 10.52 43.47 36.62
C VAL A 336 11.78 42.62 36.84
N GLU A 337 12.99 43.17 36.95
CA GLU A 337 13.48 44.34 37.72
C GLU A 337 14.78 44.89 37.10
#